data_AF-A0A821UD81-F1
#
_entry.id   AF-A0A821UD81-F1
#
_cell.length_a   1.000
_cell.length_b   1.000
_cell.length_c   1.000
_cell.angle_alpha   90.00
_cell.angle_beta   90.00
_cell.angle_gamma   90.00
#
_symmetry.space_group_name_H-M   'P 1'
#
loop_
_entity.id
_entity.type
_entity.pdbx_description
1 polymer ?
#
loop_
_entity_poly.entity_id
_entity_poly.type
_entity_poly.pdbx_seq_one_letter_code
_entity_poly.pdbx_strand_id
1 'polypeptide(L)'
;MTFDSNDFDFDPNKFSEIEKKLEDDGYVRIQFSSEHLPKDHHIMKNMEKFFIEIIEKLGGQCLDHNEEKNSIVWHVQPIQICSDRKEKQLARSQTNEEFSFHTDCSYEENPAEYMALFVLEQDQFGGGQLEIIRLSDVL
;
A
#
# COMPACT_ATOMS: atom_id res chain seq x y z
N MET A 1 10.42 14.28 11.38
CA MET A 1 10.84 14.58 10.00
C MET A 1 9.57 14.78 9.18
N THR A 2 9.45 15.89 8.46
CA THR A 2 8.37 16.08 7.47
C THR A 2 8.80 15.38 6.18
N PHE A 3 8.13 14.26 5.85
CA PHE A 3 8.37 13.43 4.65
C PHE A 3 7.85 14.09 3.34
N ASP A 4 7.80 15.42 3.25
CA ASP A 4 7.09 16.14 2.18
C ASP A 4 7.87 16.29 0.87
N SER A 5 9.10 15.77 0.75
CA SER A 5 9.90 15.95 -0.49
C SER A 5 9.62 14.92 -1.57
N ASN A 6 8.83 13.87 -1.29
CA ASN A 6 8.58 12.76 -2.21
C ASN A 6 7.16 12.64 -2.72
N ASP A 7 6.48 13.79 -2.77
CA ASP A 7 5.27 13.93 -3.56
C ASP A 7 5.55 13.82 -5.05
N PHE A 8 4.77 12.95 -5.68
CA PHE A 8 4.76 12.76 -7.11
C PHE A 8 3.31 12.81 -7.60
N ASP A 9 2.95 13.86 -8.32
CA ASP A 9 1.67 13.90 -9.01
C ASP A 9 1.64 12.82 -10.08
N PHE A 10 0.62 11.97 -10.05
CA PHE A 10 0.51 10.87 -10.98
C PHE A 10 0.52 11.37 -12.43
N ASP A 11 1.54 10.97 -13.20
CA ASP A 11 1.63 11.18 -14.65
C ASP A 11 2.02 9.86 -15.31
N PRO A 12 1.16 9.28 -16.17
CA PRO A 12 1.42 8.01 -16.82
C PRO A 12 2.60 8.03 -17.80
N ASN A 13 3.18 9.19 -18.09
CA ASN A 13 4.33 9.33 -18.99
C ASN A 13 5.67 9.44 -18.23
N LYS A 14 5.66 9.45 -16.90
CA LYS A 14 6.82 9.73 -16.05
C LYS A 14 7.18 8.59 -15.12
N PHE A 15 6.89 7.35 -15.52
CA PHE A 15 7.17 6.17 -14.70
C PHE A 15 8.65 5.95 -14.37
N SER A 16 9.57 6.33 -15.26
CA SER A 16 11.01 6.28 -14.97
C SER A 16 11.43 7.24 -13.85
N GLU A 17 10.68 8.31 -13.59
CA GLU A 17 10.94 9.21 -12.46
C GLU A 17 10.52 8.55 -11.13
N ILE A 18 9.48 7.71 -11.14
CA ILE A 18 9.03 6.94 -9.98
C ILE A 18 10.07 5.89 -9.59
N GLU A 19 10.56 5.12 -10.55
CA GLU A 19 11.60 4.10 -10.31
C GLU A 19 12.86 4.74 -9.71
N LYS A 20 13.34 5.84 -10.31
CA LYS A 20 14.49 6.57 -9.78
C LYS A 20 14.28 7.06 -8.34
N LYS A 21 13.08 7.56 -8.01
CA LYS A 21 12.76 7.98 -6.64
C LYS A 21 12.74 6.81 -5.66
N LEU A 22 12.22 5.66 -6.08
CA LEU A 22 12.26 4.44 -5.28
C LEU A 22 13.71 4.01 -5.00
N GLU A 23 14.61 4.08 -5.99
CA GLU A 23 16.03 3.76 -5.83
C GLU A 23 16.77 4.77 -4.94
N ASP A 24 16.57 6.07 -5.18
CA ASP A 24 17.31 7.15 -4.50
C ASP A 24 16.83 7.34 -3.05
N ASP A 25 15.53 7.26 -2.82
CA ASP A 25 14.92 7.64 -1.53
C ASP A 25 14.28 6.47 -0.75
N GLY A 26 14.06 5.33 -1.40
CA GLY A 26 13.44 4.14 -0.81
C GLY A 26 11.91 4.17 -0.76
N TYR A 27 11.26 5.27 -1.13
CA TYR A 27 9.80 5.39 -1.21
C TYR A 27 9.36 6.56 -2.11
N VAL A 28 8.12 6.50 -2.59
CA VAL A 28 7.45 7.60 -3.30
C VAL A 28 5.99 7.72 -2.83
N ARG A 29 5.49 8.94 -2.66
CA ARG A 29 4.07 9.21 -2.40
C ARG A 29 3.42 9.70 -3.68
N ILE A 30 2.61 8.85 -4.30
CA ILE A 30 1.92 9.19 -5.56
C ILE A 30 0.57 9.82 -5.25
N GLN A 31 0.35 11.05 -5.74
CA GLN A 31 -0.90 11.78 -5.59
C GLN A 31 -1.76 11.62 -6.85
N PHE A 32 -3.01 11.20 -6.65
CA PHE A 32 -3.99 11.08 -7.72
C PHE A 32 -5.01 12.20 -7.61
N SER A 33 -5.25 12.90 -8.71
CA SER A 33 -6.40 13.79 -8.85
C SER A 33 -7.65 13.01 -9.25
N SER A 34 -8.82 13.64 -9.08
CA SER A 34 -10.12 12.99 -9.30
C SER A 34 -10.32 12.44 -10.72
N GLU A 35 -9.68 13.05 -11.70
CA GLU A 35 -9.73 12.67 -13.11
C GLU A 35 -8.90 11.42 -13.43
N HIS A 36 -7.95 11.06 -12.57
CA HIS A 36 -7.18 9.82 -12.72
C HIS A 36 -7.95 8.62 -12.20
N LEU A 37 -8.88 8.82 -11.28
CA LEU A 37 -9.67 7.75 -10.68
C LEU A 37 -10.72 7.20 -11.66
N PRO A 38 -11.05 5.91 -11.59
CA PRO A 38 -12.16 5.37 -12.37
C PRO A 38 -13.47 6.06 -11.98
N LYS A 39 -14.34 6.31 -12.97
CA LYS A 39 -15.64 6.95 -12.74
C LYS A 39 -16.49 6.22 -11.70
N ASP A 40 -16.35 4.89 -11.65
CA ASP A 40 -17.04 4.01 -10.72
C ASP A 40 -16.14 3.60 -9.53
N HIS A 41 -15.28 4.49 -9.04
CA HIS A 41 -14.37 4.24 -7.89
C HIS A 41 -15.09 3.82 -6.60
N HIS A 42 -16.39 4.10 -6.48
CA HIS A 42 -17.22 3.60 -5.38
C HIS A 42 -17.39 2.06 -5.40
N ILE A 43 -17.10 1.41 -6.53
CA ILE A 43 -17.09 -0.05 -6.66
C ILE A 43 -15.68 -0.55 -6.33
N MET A 44 -15.50 -1.18 -5.16
CA MET A 44 -14.19 -1.62 -4.66
C MET A 44 -13.39 -2.44 -5.67
N LYS A 45 -14.04 -3.38 -6.36
CA LYS A 45 -13.40 -4.22 -7.38
C LYS A 45 -12.82 -3.41 -8.56
N ASN A 46 -13.45 -2.29 -8.91
CA ASN A 46 -12.91 -1.41 -9.95
C ASN A 46 -11.69 -0.63 -9.45
N MET A 47 -11.67 -0.29 -8.16
CA MET A 47 -10.49 0.32 -7.53
C MET A 47 -9.32 -0.64 -7.42
N GLU A 48 -9.56 -1.89 -7.02
CA GLU A 48 -8.54 -2.95 -7.02
C GLU A 48 -7.94 -3.11 -8.42
N LYS A 49 -8.80 -3.20 -9.45
CA LYS A 49 -8.36 -3.32 -10.85
C LYS A 49 -7.54 -2.11 -11.28
N PHE A 50 -7.99 -0.90 -10.97
CA PHE A 50 -7.25 0.33 -11.26
C PHE A 50 -5.88 0.31 -10.59
N PHE A 51 -5.81 -0.08 -9.32
CA PHE A 51 -4.56 -0.11 -8.58
C PHE A 51 -3.55 -1.10 -9.17
N ILE A 52 -3.99 -2.31 -9.53
CA ILE A 52 -3.17 -3.30 -10.23
C ILE A 52 -2.69 -2.74 -11.59
N GLU A 53 -3.60 -2.15 -12.37
CA GLU A 53 -3.24 -1.57 -13.67
C GLU A 53 -2.19 -0.46 -13.58
N ILE A 54 -2.18 0.33 -12.50
CA ILE A 54 -1.14 1.34 -12.26
C ILE A 54 0.21 0.68 -12.04
N ILE A 55 0.28 -0.36 -11.20
CA ILE A 55 1.53 -1.09 -10.92
C ILE A 55 2.06 -1.75 -12.19
N GLU A 56 1.21 -2.39 -12.97
CA GLU A 56 1.60 -3.00 -14.25
C GLU A 56 2.11 -1.98 -15.26
N LYS A 57 1.47 -0.80 -15.34
CA LYS A 57 1.92 0.30 -16.20
C LYS A 57 3.27 0.89 -15.78
N LEU A 58 3.57 0.88 -14.47
CA LEU A 58 4.88 1.21 -13.94
C LEU A 58 5.97 0.19 -14.31
N GLY A 59 5.59 -0.93 -14.95
CA GLY A 59 6.50 -2.04 -15.26
C GLY A 59 6.65 -3.03 -14.11
N GLY A 60 5.91 -2.84 -13.01
CA GLY A 60 5.90 -3.76 -11.88
C GLY A 60 5.10 -5.03 -12.17
N GLN A 61 5.42 -6.09 -11.44
CA GLN A 61 4.65 -7.33 -11.43
C GLN A 61 3.99 -7.50 -10.06
N CYS A 62 2.66 -7.59 -10.04
CA CYS A 62 1.92 -7.90 -8.83
C CYS A 62 2.11 -9.38 -8.45
N LEU A 63 2.29 -9.64 -7.15
CA LEU A 63 2.42 -10.97 -6.58
C LEU A 63 1.17 -11.30 -5.75
N ASP A 64 0.83 -12.59 -5.68
CA ASP A 64 -0.20 -13.08 -4.76
C ASP A 64 0.32 -12.99 -3.32
N HIS A 65 -0.47 -12.48 -2.38
CA HIS A 65 -0.07 -12.32 -0.98
C HIS A 65 -0.23 -13.61 -0.14
N ASN A 66 -0.77 -14.67 -0.74
CA ASN A 66 -0.88 -16.00 -0.14
C ASN A 66 -0.92 -17.09 -1.23
N GLU A 67 -1.17 -18.35 -0.84
CA GLU A 67 -1.20 -19.49 -1.79
C GLU A 67 -2.42 -19.50 -2.75
N GLU A 68 -3.41 -18.64 -2.52
CA GLU A 68 -4.60 -18.49 -3.35
C GLU A 68 -4.30 -17.65 -4.59
N LYS A 69 -4.62 -18.19 -5.77
CA LYS A 69 -4.37 -17.55 -7.04
C LYS A 69 -5.21 -16.28 -7.23
N ASN A 70 -4.58 -15.20 -7.68
CA ASN A 70 -5.16 -13.86 -7.85
C ASN A 70 -5.51 -13.17 -6.52
N SER A 71 -4.88 -13.58 -5.42
CA SER A 71 -4.94 -12.89 -4.14
C SER A 71 -3.93 -11.73 -4.13
N ILE A 72 -4.09 -10.77 -5.04
CA ILE A 72 -3.10 -9.68 -5.16
C ILE A 72 -3.33 -8.60 -4.10
N VAL A 73 -4.58 -8.16 -3.94
CA VAL A 73 -4.90 -7.03 -3.06
C VAL A 73 -5.29 -7.52 -1.67
N TRP A 74 -4.65 -6.94 -0.66
CA TRP A 74 -5.00 -7.12 0.75
C TRP A 74 -5.63 -5.85 1.32
N HIS A 75 -6.85 -5.95 1.85
CA HIS A 75 -7.51 -4.80 2.47
C HIS A 75 -7.06 -4.61 3.91
N VAL A 76 -6.46 -3.46 4.18
CA VAL A 76 -6.08 -3.01 5.52
C VAL A 76 -7.20 -2.12 6.06
N GLN A 77 -8.04 -2.66 6.94
CA GLN A 77 -9.09 -1.91 7.61
C GLN A 77 -9.45 -2.57 8.94
N PRO A 78 -9.62 -1.80 10.03
CA PRO A 78 -10.12 -2.34 11.28
C PRO A 78 -11.51 -2.94 11.12
N ILE A 79 -11.69 -4.19 11.55
CA ILE A 79 -12.99 -4.86 11.52
C ILE A 79 -13.63 -4.72 12.90
N GLN A 80 -14.82 -4.12 12.96
CA GLN A 80 -15.62 -4.12 14.17
C GLN A 80 -16.06 -5.55 14.49
N ILE A 81 -15.52 -6.13 15.56
CA ILE A 81 -15.95 -7.44 16.05
C ILE A 81 -17.30 -7.25 16.76
N CYS A 82 -18.39 -7.62 16.10
CA CYS A 82 -19.66 -7.83 16.79
C CYS A 82 -19.53 -9.09 17.67
N SER A 83 -20.03 -9.02 18.90
CA SER A 83 -19.98 -10.04 19.97
C SER A 83 -20.38 -11.47 19.59
N ASP A 84 -20.99 -11.65 18.42
CA ASP A 84 -21.53 -12.93 17.95
C ASP A 84 -20.57 -13.70 17.03
N ARG A 85 -19.44 -13.10 16.63
CA ARG A 85 -18.39 -13.80 15.87
C ARG A 85 -17.38 -14.39 16.84
N LYS A 86 -17.45 -15.73 17.03
CA LYS A 86 -16.39 -16.53 17.67
C LYS A 86 -15.02 -16.02 17.22
N GLU A 87 -14.10 -15.87 18.18
CA GLU A 87 -12.69 -15.49 18.04
C GLU A 87 -12.08 -16.00 16.73
N LYS A 88 -12.25 -15.25 15.64
CA LYS A 88 -11.38 -15.38 14.49
C LYS A 88 -10.08 -14.71 14.93
N GLN A 89 -8.97 -15.41 14.80
CA GLN A 89 -7.67 -14.76 14.81
C GLN A 89 -7.70 -13.72 13.69
N LEU A 90 -7.87 -12.46 14.07
CA LEU A 90 -7.80 -11.34 13.14
C LEU A 90 -6.33 -11.16 12.76
N ALA A 91 -6.08 -10.86 11.49
CA ALA A 91 -4.79 -10.32 11.12
C ALA A 91 -4.59 -8.98 11.85
N ARG A 92 -3.36 -8.61 12.17
CA ARG A 92 -3.07 -7.32 12.81
C ARG A 92 -3.60 -6.14 11.98
N SER A 93 -3.62 -6.28 10.65
CA SER A 93 -4.16 -5.28 9.71
C SER A 93 -5.68 -5.11 9.77
N GLN A 94 -6.35 -5.95 10.57
CA GLN A 94 -7.79 -5.94 10.82
C GLN A 94 -8.12 -5.45 12.24
N THR A 95 -7.11 -5.04 13.02
CA THR A 95 -7.28 -4.44 14.35
C THR A 95 -6.91 -2.95 14.31
N ASN A 96 -7.12 -2.27 15.44
CA ASN A 96 -6.68 -0.88 15.66
C ASN A 96 -5.31 -0.81 16.38
N GLU A 97 -4.57 -1.91 16.44
CA GLU A 97 -3.29 -1.97 17.14
C GLU A 97 -2.15 -1.43 16.27
N GLU A 98 -1.12 -0.91 16.93
CA GLU A 98 0.09 -0.41 16.26
C GLU A 98 0.89 -1.55 15.62
N PHE A 99 1.49 -1.26 14.47
CA PHE A 99 2.49 -2.12 13.85
C PHE A 99 3.89 -1.67 14.27
N SER A 100 4.60 -2.54 14.98
CA SER A 100 6.04 -2.36 15.17
C SER A 100 6.77 -2.32 13.83
N PHE A 101 7.87 -1.58 13.73
CA PHE A 101 8.73 -1.59 12.54
C PHE A 101 9.11 -3.03 12.14
N HIS A 102 8.92 -3.35 10.87
CA HIS A 102 9.23 -4.64 10.27
C HIS A 102 9.45 -4.47 8.76
N THR A 103 9.94 -5.53 8.13
CA THR A 103 9.96 -5.69 6.67
C THR A 103 8.97 -6.79 6.29
N ASP A 104 8.24 -6.57 5.19
CA ASP A 104 7.36 -7.58 4.63
C ASP A 104 8.15 -8.72 3.97
N CYS A 105 7.52 -9.88 3.82
CA CYS A 105 8.10 -11.06 3.15
C CYS A 105 9.44 -11.55 3.76
N SER A 106 9.73 -11.24 5.03
CA SER A 106 11.03 -11.54 5.68
C SER A 106 11.41 -13.03 5.75
N TYR A 107 10.46 -13.93 5.50
CA TYR A 107 10.68 -15.39 5.51
C TYR A 107 10.65 -16.01 4.10
N GLU A 108 10.44 -15.22 3.06
CA GLU A 108 10.39 -15.70 1.68
C GLU A 108 11.80 -15.80 1.08
N GLU A 109 12.01 -16.78 0.20
CA GLU A 109 13.29 -16.95 -0.49
C GLU A 109 13.52 -15.85 -1.54
N ASN A 110 12.44 -15.42 -2.21
CA ASN A 110 12.45 -14.36 -3.21
C ASN A 110 11.39 -13.32 -2.85
N PRO A 111 11.66 -12.44 -1.87
CA PRO A 111 10.68 -11.47 -1.40
C PRO A 111 10.40 -10.41 -2.48
N ALA A 112 9.23 -9.78 -2.40
CA ALA A 112 8.91 -8.62 -3.24
C ALA A 112 9.92 -7.48 -3.00
N GLU A 113 10.35 -6.83 -4.08
CA GLU A 113 11.30 -5.69 -4.00
C GLU A 113 10.61 -4.42 -3.49
N TYR A 114 9.31 -4.28 -3.78
CA TYR A 114 8.51 -3.11 -3.42
C TYR A 114 7.15 -3.53 -2.85
N MET A 115 6.64 -2.70 -1.95
CA MET A 115 5.26 -2.74 -1.47
C MET A 115 4.53 -1.48 -1.95
N ALA A 116 3.27 -1.64 -2.36
CA ALA A 116 2.41 -0.52 -2.73
C ALA A 116 1.19 -0.44 -1.80
N LEU A 117 0.90 0.75 -1.29
CA LEU A 117 -0.26 1.04 -0.47
C LEU A 117 -1.13 2.08 -1.17
N PHE A 118 -2.41 1.77 -1.35
CA PHE A 118 -3.39 2.70 -1.91
C PHE A 118 -4.38 3.14 -0.84
N VAL A 119 -4.43 4.45 -0.56
CA VAL A 119 -5.33 5.00 0.46
C VAL A 119 -6.72 5.19 -0.15
N LEU A 120 -7.67 4.35 0.27
CA LEU A 120 -9.08 4.46 -0.14
C LEU A 120 -9.82 5.53 0.68
N GLU A 121 -9.56 5.57 1.99
CA GLU A 121 -10.13 6.54 2.92
C GLU A 121 -9.05 6.93 3.93
N GLN A 122 -8.82 8.23 4.09
CA GLN A 122 -7.88 8.75 5.07
C GLN A 122 -8.51 8.77 6.46
N ASP A 123 -7.71 8.48 7.48
CA ASP A 123 -8.13 8.67 8.86
C ASP A 123 -8.53 10.15 9.13
N GLN A 124 -9.54 10.33 9.98
CA GLN A 124 -10.11 11.65 10.31
C GLN A 124 -9.82 12.07 11.77
N PHE A 125 -9.08 11.24 12.53
CA PHE A 125 -8.85 11.42 13.96
C PHE A 125 -7.37 11.55 14.36
N GLY A 126 -6.47 11.63 13.37
CA GLY A 126 -5.03 11.82 13.55
C GLY A 126 -4.24 10.53 13.77
N GLY A 127 -4.86 9.36 13.60
CA GLY A 127 -4.22 8.04 13.65
C GLY A 127 -3.85 7.51 12.26
N GLY A 128 -3.53 6.21 12.19
CA GLY A 128 -3.28 5.50 10.92
C GLY A 128 -2.07 6.02 10.13
N GLN A 129 -1.10 6.63 10.80
CA GLN A 129 0.09 7.19 10.16
C GLN A 129 1.01 6.07 9.69
N LEU A 130 1.45 6.15 8.43
CA LEU A 130 2.49 5.27 7.91
C LEU A 130 3.87 5.85 8.29
N GLU A 131 4.67 5.06 8.97
CA GLU A 131 6.06 5.41 9.30
C GLU A 131 7.01 4.58 8.44
N ILE A 132 7.97 5.26 7.81
CA ILE A 132 9.02 4.64 6.99
C ILE A 132 10.36 5.11 7.54
N ILE A 133 11.30 4.18 7.69
CA ILE A 133 12.65 4.49 8.15
C ILE A 133 13.67 3.82 7.24
N ARG A 134 14.71 4.55 6.86
CA ARG A 134 15.83 3.96 6.11
C ARG A 134 16.78 3.33 7.10
N LEU A 135 17.30 2.16 6.73
CA LEU A 135 18.23 1.43 7.59
C LEU A 135 19.50 2.25 7.91
N SER A 136 19.96 3.08 6.96
CA SER A 136 21.09 3.99 7.14
C SER A 136 20.84 5.11 8.17
N ASP A 137 19.58 5.40 8.50
CA ASP A 137 19.23 6.44 9.48
C ASP A 137 19.23 5.88 10.93
N VAL A 138 19.34 4.56 11.10
CA VAL A 138 19.32 3.86 12.41
C VAL A 138 20.58 3.07 12.73
N LEU A 139 21.46 2.83 11.75
CA LEU A 139 22.76 2.17 11.91
C LEU A 139 23.90 3.19 11.94
#